data_AF-A0A8T4LYP6-F1
#
_entry.id   AF-A0A8T4LYP6-F1
#
_cell.length_a   1.000
_cell.length_b   1.000
_cell.length_c   1.000
_cell.angle_alpha   90.00
_cell.angle_beta   90.00
_cell.angle_gamma   90.00
#
_symmetry.space_group_name_H-M   'P 1'
#
loop_
_entity.id
_entity.type
_entity.pdbx_description
1 polymer ?
#
loop_
_entity_poly.entity_id
_entity_poly.type
_entity_poly.pdbx_seq_one_letter_code
_entity_poly.pdbx_strand_id
1 'polypeptide(L)'
;MKRGLIGLLIFTFVSVLMVGVVFAVNETNSSSSSTSSTSSTSSSSSSNLNSGDAVDRGYACLEDQIKDKTSLSLQEAIFSTLAVGKKANLEKIITDNKRSNEECWPKEGCKLKDTAQVLLTYNRIGTNTDKIEQWILSKNATATDLNWYLEIDVQNHVSSQCTITYDGSDKKIQIKDDMKLSGNPGSCLTITSSGYWLRIKDNCLDKTFSVSCDQDFITTLLYEKSSGGTIYVSSETHSAASLGKTEEKVNAQCLKSGTVCDYEGTLWSALALQKLGNDISKFKVYLVALAEDNKRFFPSSFLYLLYGLEDQYSETIQSQKQGQYWQQAGTPYSRFYDTSLGMLALSSSSSGEFEMLGELFLMI
;
A
#
# COMPACT_ATOMS: atom_id res chain seq x y z
N MET A 1 -43.75 45.74 16.85
CA MET A 1 -43.58 46.51 15.60
C MET A 1 -42.44 45.88 14.80
N LYS A 2 -42.62 45.69 13.48
CA LYS A 2 -41.77 44.99 12.48
C LYS A 2 -41.69 43.45 12.69
N ARG A 3 -42.35 42.55 11.94
CA ARG A 3 -42.53 42.23 10.49
C ARG A 3 -41.30 41.69 9.75
N GLY A 4 -41.44 40.46 9.20
CA GLY A 4 -40.66 39.80 8.13
C GLY A 4 -40.23 38.38 8.54
N LEU A 5 -40.96 37.26 8.33
CA LEU A 5 -41.64 36.68 7.14
C LEU A 5 -40.62 36.13 6.10
N ILE A 6 -40.25 34.85 6.21
CA ILE A 6 -40.78 33.68 5.46
C ILE A 6 -40.51 33.77 3.94
N GLY A 7 -39.65 32.84 3.48
CA GLY A 7 -39.86 31.94 2.35
C GLY A 7 -39.96 32.50 0.93
N LEU A 8 -39.03 32.08 0.06
CA LEU A 8 -39.39 31.76 -1.32
C LEU A 8 -38.42 30.74 -1.94
N LEU A 9 -38.98 29.58 -2.29
CA LEU A 9 -38.50 28.58 -3.24
C LEU A 9 -38.39 29.19 -4.65
N ILE A 10 -37.30 28.96 -5.37
CA ILE A 10 -37.32 28.82 -6.83
C ILE A 10 -36.38 27.67 -7.23
N PHE A 11 -37.03 26.63 -7.77
CA PHE A 11 -36.50 25.46 -8.43
C PHE A 11 -36.28 25.77 -9.91
N THR A 12 -35.06 25.60 -10.42
CA THR A 12 -34.69 25.45 -11.84
C THR A 12 -33.23 24.97 -11.84
N PHE A 13 -32.75 24.00 -12.62
CA PHE A 13 -33.14 23.50 -13.92
C PHE A 13 -32.54 22.09 -14.07
N VAL A 14 -33.37 21.10 -14.38
CA VAL A 14 -32.93 19.78 -14.84
C VAL A 14 -32.72 19.88 -16.35
N SER A 15 -31.50 19.63 -16.83
CA SER A 15 -31.24 19.37 -18.24
C SER A 15 -30.60 18.00 -18.41
N VAL A 16 -31.43 17.09 -18.88
CA VAL A 16 -31.13 15.78 -19.42
C VAL A 16 -30.29 15.94 -20.69
N LEU A 17 -29.17 15.22 -20.77
CA LEU A 17 -28.51 14.92 -22.04
C LEU A 17 -28.01 13.48 -22.01
N MET A 18 -28.93 12.57 -22.34
CA MET A 18 -28.63 11.26 -22.90
C MET A 18 -28.18 11.47 -24.34
N VAL A 19 -26.93 11.15 -24.66
CA VAL A 19 -26.50 10.91 -26.04
C VAL A 19 -26.19 9.42 -26.14
N GLY A 20 -27.11 8.69 -26.76
CA GLY A 20 -26.88 7.32 -27.20
C GLY A 20 -25.91 7.31 -28.38
N VAL A 21 -24.86 6.52 -28.27
CA VAL A 21 -23.98 6.21 -29.40
C VAL A 21 -24.54 4.98 -30.10
N VAL A 22 -24.98 5.20 -31.34
CA VAL A 22 -25.35 4.15 -32.29
C VAL A 22 -24.07 3.50 -32.81
N PHE A 23 -23.92 2.20 -32.61
CA PHE A 23 -22.93 1.39 -33.32
C PHE A 23 -23.44 1.11 -34.73
N ALA A 24 -22.76 1.65 -35.74
CA ALA A 24 -22.88 1.18 -37.12
C ALA A 24 -21.74 0.19 -37.39
N VAL A 25 -22.09 -1.10 -37.47
CA VAL A 25 -21.26 -2.15 -38.06
C VAL A 25 -21.44 -2.05 -39.57
N ASN A 26 -20.35 -1.92 -40.32
CA ASN A 26 -20.38 -2.18 -41.76
C ASN A 26 -19.21 -3.09 -42.13
N GLU A 27 -19.52 -4.38 -42.30
CA GLU A 27 -18.71 -5.29 -43.11
C GLU A 27 -18.95 -4.95 -44.58
N THR A 28 -17.88 -4.77 -45.36
CA THR A 28 -17.92 -5.23 -46.75
C THR A 28 -16.54 -5.63 -47.23
N ASN A 29 -16.55 -6.83 -47.80
CA ASN A 29 -15.44 -7.60 -48.32
C ASN A 29 -14.93 -7.05 -49.66
N SER A 30 -13.62 -7.19 -49.87
CA SER A 30 -12.92 -7.49 -51.14
C SER A 30 -13.26 -6.70 -52.42
N SER A 31 -12.27 -6.04 -53.02
CA SER A 31 -11.76 -6.42 -54.36
C SER A 31 -10.53 -5.59 -54.77
N SER A 32 -9.61 -6.31 -55.40
CA SER A 32 -8.36 -5.88 -56.02
C SER A 32 -8.57 -5.06 -57.30
N SER A 33 -7.79 -4.00 -57.48
CA SER A 33 -7.36 -3.55 -58.81
C SER A 33 -6.08 -2.71 -58.73
N SER A 34 -5.06 -3.20 -59.43
CA SER A 34 -3.78 -2.58 -59.71
C SER A 34 -3.90 -1.36 -60.61
N THR A 35 -3.32 -0.21 -60.21
CA THR A 35 -2.84 0.80 -61.14
C THR A 35 -1.60 1.48 -60.56
N SER A 36 -0.50 1.37 -61.30
CA SER A 36 0.78 2.01 -61.08
C SER A 36 0.75 3.47 -61.52
N SER A 37 1.12 4.39 -60.63
CA SER A 37 1.57 5.74 -61.00
C SER A 37 2.57 6.27 -59.98
N THR A 38 3.78 6.48 -60.48
CA THR A 38 4.94 7.06 -59.82
C THR A 38 4.73 8.56 -59.57
N SER A 39 4.80 9.01 -58.31
CA SER A 39 5.09 10.40 -57.98
C SER A 39 5.71 10.50 -56.59
N SER A 40 6.93 11.01 -56.58
CA SER A 40 7.78 11.38 -55.44
C SER A 40 7.05 12.19 -54.36
N THR A 41 7.02 11.71 -53.12
CA THR A 41 6.81 12.53 -51.91
C THR A 41 7.35 11.76 -50.69
N SER A 42 8.24 12.44 -49.95
CA SER A 42 8.77 12.18 -48.60
C SER A 42 8.40 10.86 -47.92
N SER A 43 9.42 10.04 -47.68
CA SER A 43 9.42 8.91 -46.75
C SER A 43 9.20 9.40 -45.31
N SER A 44 7.94 9.64 -44.94
CA SER A 44 7.51 9.56 -43.55
C SER A 44 7.12 8.12 -43.29
N SER A 45 8.11 7.34 -42.85
CA SER A 45 7.93 5.97 -42.36
C SER A 45 7.06 6.02 -41.10
N SER A 46 5.75 6.09 -41.28
CA SER A 46 4.77 5.75 -40.26
C SER A 46 4.81 4.24 -40.10
N SER A 47 5.80 3.75 -39.36
CA SER A 47 5.79 2.39 -38.85
C SER A 47 4.66 2.30 -37.84
N ASN A 48 3.62 1.55 -38.21
CA ASN A 48 2.77 0.88 -37.23
C ASN A 48 3.70 0.03 -36.36
N LEU A 49 4.09 0.59 -35.22
CA LEU A 49 4.88 -0.11 -34.22
C LEU A 49 3.96 -1.11 -33.55
N ASN A 50 4.16 -2.37 -33.86
CA ASN A 50 3.66 -3.45 -33.03
C ASN A 50 4.27 -3.26 -31.64
N SER A 51 3.47 -3.35 -30.57
CA SER A 51 3.92 -3.04 -29.21
C SER A 51 5.12 -3.89 -28.75
N GLY A 52 5.22 -5.14 -29.23
CA GLY A 52 6.37 -6.02 -28.98
C GLY A 52 7.70 -5.47 -29.51
N ASP A 53 7.71 -4.90 -30.72
CA ASP A 53 8.94 -4.35 -31.33
C ASP A 53 9.49 -3.14 -30.56
N ALA A 54 8.64 -2.42 -29.83
CA ALA A 54 9.07 -1.28 -29.03
C ALA A 54 9.73 -1.71 -27.71
N VAL A 55 9.17 -2.73 -27.05
CA VAL A 55 9.70 -3.29 -25.80
C VAL A 55 11.07 -3.94 -26.04
N ASP A 56 11.20 -4.75 -27.09
CA ASP A 56 12.45 -5.41 -27.46
C ASP A 56 13.57 -4.41 -27.76
N ARG A 57 13.25 -3.31 -28.46
CA ARG A 57 14.21 -2.22 -28.68
C ARG A 57 14.59 -1.50 -27.38
N GLY A 58 13.66 -1.41 -26.43
CA GLY A 58 13.92 -0.90 -25.08
C GLY A 58 14.96 -1.75 -24.36
N TYR A 59 14.79 -3.07 -24.36
CA TYR A 59 15.78 -4.01 -23.81
C TYR A 59 17.12 -3.91 -24.49
N ALA A 60 17.15 -3.93 -25.82
CA ALA A 60 18.40 -3.82 -26.56
C ALA A 60 19.14 -2.51 -26.23
N CYS A 61 18.41 -1.40 -26.10
CA CYS A 61 18.97 -0.12 -25.68
C CYS A 61 19.55 -0.18 -24.27
N LEU A 62 18.81 -0.73 -23.30
CA LEU A 62 19.28 -0.86 -21.92
C LEU A 62 20.51 -1.77 -21.83
N GLU A 63 20.49 -2.92 -22.51
CA GLU A 63 21.63 -3.83 -22.56
C GLU A 63 22.88 -3.15 -23.12
N ASP A 64 22.76 -2.37 -24.20
CA ASP A 64 23.86 -1.61 -24.78
C ASP A 64 24.41 -0.55 -23.80
N GLN A 65 23.52 0.14 -23.07
CA GLN A 65 23.92 1.16 -22.09
C GLN A 65 24.68 0.60 -20.88
N ILE A 66 24.48 -0.66 -20.51
CA ILE A 66 25.05 -1.26 -19.30
C ILE A 66 26.19 -2.24 -19.57
N LYS A 67 26.32 -2.77 -20.79
CA LYS A 67 27.26 -3.84 -21.15
C LYS A 67 28.70 -3.53 -20.72
N ASP A 68 29.15 -2.31 -20.97
CA ASP A 68 30.54 -1.89 -20.72
C ASP A 68 30.67 -0.91 -19.54
N LYS A 69 29.59 -0.68 -18.78
CA LYS A 69 29.62 0.22 -17.63
C LYS A 69 30.16 -0.48 -16.39
N THR A 70 31.21 0.13 -15.84
CA THR A 70 31.85 -0.26 -14.58
C THR A 70 31.46 0.64 -13.40
N SER A 71 30.74 1.73 -13.68
CA SER A 71 30.27 2.70 -12.70
C SER A 71 28.80 2.99 -12.93
N LEU A 72 27.95 2.37 -12.11
CA LEU A 72 26.53 2.65 -11.97
C LEU A 72 26.26 2.91 -10.49
N SER A 73 25.23 3.71 -10.21
CA SER A 73 24.66 3.77 -8.87
C SER A 73 24.05 2.42 -8.47
N LEU A 74 23.87 2.20 -7.17
CA LEU A 74 23.22 1.00 -6.67
C LEU A 74 21.82 0.82 -7.28
N GLN A 75 21.02 1.89 -7.35
CA GLN A 75 19.67 1.83 -7.92
C GLN A 75 19.69 1.48 -9.41
N GLU A 76 20.58 2.08 -10.20
CA GLU A 76 20.73 1.72 -11.63
C GLU A 76 21.10 0.25 -11.78
N ALA A 77 22.02 -0.27 -10.96
CA ALA A 77 22.41 -1.68 -11.01
C ALA A 77 21.27 -2.62 -10.62
N ILE A 78 20.51 -2.29 -9.57
CA ILE A 78 19.31 -3.02 -9.12
C ILE A 78 18.27 -3.07 -10.24
N PHE A 79 17.85 -1.92 -10.76
CA PHE A 79 16.78 -1.86 -11.76
C PHE A 79 17.22 -2.45 -13.10
N SER A 80 18.48 -2.27 -13.49
CA SER A 80 19.04 -2.96 -14.67
C SER A 80 19.00 -4.48 -14.50
N THR A 81 19.38 -5.01 -13.33
CA THR A 81 19.34 -6.45 -13.06
C THR A 81 17.90 -6.97 -13.03
N LEU A 82 16.99 -6.20 -12.48
CA LEU A 82 15.57 -6.51 -12.47
C LEU A 82 14.96 -6.49 -13.88
N ALA A 83 15.45 -5.65 -14.80
CA ALA A 83 15.02 -5.64 -16.19
C ALA A 83 15.63 -6.81 -16.99
N VAL A 84 16.96 -6.82 -17.13
CA VAL A 84 17.69 -7.69 -18.07
C VAL A 84 18.21 -9.01 -17.47
N GLY A 85 17.98 -9.23 -16.18
CA GLY A 85 18.43 -10.42 -15.47
C GLY A 85 19.91 -10.37 -15.07
N LYS A 86 20.49 -11.56 -14.84
CA LYS A 86 21.83 -11.71 -14.26
C LYS A 86 22.93 -11.26 -15.22
N LYS A 87 23.68 -10.22 -14.86
CA LYS A 87 24.92 -9.79 -15.53
C LYS A 87 26.02 -9.58 -14.49
N ALA A 88 27.23 -10.08 -14.77
CA ALA A 88 28.33 -10.11 -13.79
C ALA A 88 28.76 -8.72 -13.29
N ASN A 89 28.75 -7.70 -14.15
CA ASN A 89 29.09 -6.33 -13.76
C ASN A 89 28.05 -5.72 -12.82
N LEU A 90 26.75 -5.96 -13.06
CA LEU A 90 25.68 -5.47 -12.19
C LEU A 90 25.70 -6.14 -10.81
N GLU A 91 25.83 -7.47 -10.78
CA GLU A 91 25.93 -8.25 -9.53
C GLU A 91 27.15 -7.81 -8.71
N LYS A 92 28.27 -7.53 -9.38
CA LYS A 92 29.46 -6.97 -8.72
C LYS A 92 29.18 -5.60 -8.11
N ILE A 93 28.53 -4.69 -8.82
CA ILE A 93 28.18 -3.35 -8.28
C ILE A 93 27.25 -3.48 -7.06
N ILE A 94 26.24 -4.34 -7.12
CA ILE A 94 25.35 -4.57 -5.98
C ILE A 94 26.15 -5.14 -4.80
N THR A 95 26.99 -6.15 -5.03
CA THR A 95 27.81 -6.77 -3.99
C THR A 95 28.82 -5.79 -3.37
N ASP A 96 29.48 -4.96 -4.17
CA ASP A 96 30.45 -3.95 -3.70
C ASP A 96 29.79 -2.82 -2.89
N ASN A 97 28.47 -2.65 -3.02
CA ASN A 97 27.67 -1.71 -2.23
C ASN A 97 27.09 -2.33 -0.95
N LYS A 98 27.36 -3.61 -0.67
CA LYS A 98 26.94 -4.25 0.57
C LYS A 98 27.81 -3.76 1.74
N ARG A 99 27.20 -3.57 2.90
CA ARG A 99 27.95 -3.27 4.13
C ARG A 99 28.74 -4.49 4.60
N SER A 100 30.04 -4.35 4.91
CA SER A 100 30.92 -5.51 5.15
C SER A 100 30.51 -6.45 6.29
N ASN A 101 29.80 -5.94 7.30
CA ASN A 101 29.43 -6.71 8.50
C ASN A 101 27.92 -6.89 8.67
N GLU A 102 27.12 -6.53 7.67
CA GLU A 102 25.67 -6.63 7.72
C GLU A 102 25.10 -7.05 6.36
N GLU A 103 23.89 -7.58 6.36
CA GLU A 103 23.21 -8.08 5.15
C GLU A 103 22.28 -6.99 4.62
N CYS A 104 22.86 -5.80 4.39
CA CYS A 104 22.13 -4.60 4.03
C CYS A 104 22.91 -3.63 3.15
N TRP A 105 22.13 -2.75 2.49
CA TRP A 105 22.58 -1.78 1.50
C TRP A 105 21.97 -0.40 1.77
N PRO A 106 22.64 0.67 1.32
CA PRO A 106 24.02 0.71 0.82
C PRO A 106 25.05 0.67 1.96
N LYS A 107 26.33 0.47 1.59
CA LYS A 107 27.47 0.38 2.52
C LYS A 107 27.65 1.63 3.39
N GLU A 108 27.31 2.82 2.88
CA GLU A 108 27.46 4.08 3.62
C GLU A 108 26.42 4.22 4.75
N GLY A 109 25.32 3.49 4.67
CA GLY A 109 24.25 3.54 5.66
C GLY A 109 23.07 2.71 5.18
N CYS A 110 22.79 1.64 5.91
CA CYS A 110 21.77 0.70 5.49
C CYS A 110 20.37 1.30 5.50
N LYS A 111 19.66 1.11 4.39
CA LYS A 111 18.32 1.59 4.13
C LYS A 111 17.42 0.40 3.83
N LEU A 112 16.23 0.39 4.46
CA LEU A 112 15.26 -0.67 4.28
C LEU A 112 14.81 -0.79 2.82
N LYS A 113 14.52 0.34 2.18
CA LYS A 113 14.17 0.38 0.74
C LYS A 113 15.23 -0.31 -0.12
N ASP A 114 16.48 0.16 -0.07
CA ASP A 114 17.52 -0.33 -0.96
C ASP A 114 17.80 -1.82 -0.68
N THR A 115 17.77 -2.24 0.59
CA THR A 115 17.93 -3.64 0.99
C THR A 115 16.78 -4.52 0.49
N ALA A 116 15.53 -4.06 0.56
CA ALA A 116 14.37 -4.76 0.03
C ALA A 116 14.39 -4.86 -1.51
N GLN A 117 14.89 -3.84 -2.19
CA GLN A 117 15.08 -3.88 -3.64
C GLN A 117 16.19 -4.87 -4.05
N VAL A 118 17.28 -4.97 -3.26
CA VAL A 118 18.28 -6.02 -3.45
C VAL A 118 17.68 -7.41 -3.19
N LEU A 119 16.85 -7.57 -2.16
CA LEU A 119 16.13 -8.81 -1.90
C LEU A 119 15.32 -9.27 -3.11
N LEU A 120 14.50 -8.37 -3.68
CA LEU A 120 13.75 -8.64 -4.92
C LEU A 120 14.68 -9.00 -6.09
N THR A 121 15.78 -8.28 -6.23
CA THR A 121 16.76 -8.49 -7.31
C THR A 121 17.40 -9.87 -7.21
N TYR A 122 17.88 -10.24 -6.02
CA TYR A 122 18.55 -11.52 -5.79
C TYR A 122 17.59 -12.69 -5.93
N ASN A 123 16.36 -12.55 -5.45
CA ASN A 123 15.30 -13.53 -5.68
C ASN A 123 15.07 -13.77 -7.18
N ARG A 124 14.98 -12.70 -7.98
CA ARG A 124 14.77 -12.80 -9.44
C ARG A 124 15.90 -13.56 -10.15
N ILE A 125 17.15 -13.35 -9.75
CA ILE A 125 18.32 -13.95 -10.40
C ILE A 125 18.79 -15.27 -9.76
N GLY A 126 18.03 -15.81 -8.80
CA GLY A 126 18.34 -17.07 -8.13
C GLY A 126 19.55 -17.01 -7.17
N THR A 127 19.88 -15.83 -6.65
CA THR A 127 20.90 -15.67 -5.60
C THR A 127 20.25 -15.86 -4.22
N ASN A 128 20.94 -16.51 -3.27
CA ASN A 128 20.41 -16.76 -1.92
C ASN A 128 20.02 -15.44 -1.22
N THR A 129 18.81 -15.43 -0.66
CA THR A 129 18.17 -14.27 -0.02
C THR A 129 17.99 -14.38 1.48
N ASP A 130 18.23 -15.55 2.08
CA ASP A 130 17.83 -15.88 3.47
C ASP A 130 18.34 -14.85 4.48
N LYS A 131 19.59 -14.43 4.31
CA LYS A 131 20.22 -13.47 5.22
C LYS A 131 19.68 -12.05 5.09
N ILE A 132 19.31 -11.65 3.87
CA ILE A 132 18.73 -10.34 3.59
C ILE A 132 17.32 -10.28 4.17
N GLU A 133 16.55 -11.35 3.96
CA GLU A 133 15.23 -11.52 4.54
C GLU A 133 15.28 -11.46 6.08
N GLN A 134 16.18 -12.21 6.70
CA GLN A 134 16.40 -12.17 8.16
C GLN A 134 16.75 -10.76 8.65
N TRP A 135 17.59 -10.03 7.91
CA TRP A 135 17.93 -8.64 8.27
C TRP A 135 16.70 -7.73 8.21
N ILE A 136 15.88 -7.82 7.16
CA ILE A 136 14.64 -7.03 7.04
C ILE A 136 13.66 -7.36 8.17
N LEU A 137 13.43 -8.65 8.43
CA LEU A 137 12.54 -9.10 9.51
C LEU A 137 13.04 -8.69 10.91
N SER A 138 14.36 -8.56 11.10
CA SER A 138 14.93 -8.05 12.36
C SER A 138 14.58 -6.57 12.63
N LYS A 139 14.14 -5.83 11.61
CA LYS A 139 13.71 -4.42 11.75
C LYS A 139 12.26 -4.28 12.19
N ASN A 140 11.56 -5.38 12.40
CA ASN A 140 10.18 -5.36 12.83
C ASN A 140 9.99 -4.62 14.17
N ALA A 141 8.96 -3.79 14.23
CA ALA A 141 8.59 -3.03 15.42
C ALA A 141 7.09 -2.77 15.42
N THR A 142 6.54 -2.50 16.60
CA THR A 142 5.15 -2.02 16.73
C THR A 142 5.05 -0.59 16.21
N ALA A 143 4.02 -0.32 15.41
CA ALA A 143 3.75 1.01 14.89
C ALA A 143 3.16 1.91 16.00
N THR A 144 3.96 2.87 16.48
CA THR A 144 3.55 3.83 17.54
C THR A 144 2.96 5.12 16.99
N ASP A 145 2.92 5.28 15.66
CA ASP A 145 2.36 6.47 15.00
C ASP A 145 0.82 6.41 14.89
N LEU A 146 0.19 5.45 15.57
CA LEU A 146 -1.24 5.19 15.56
C LEU A 146 -1.81 5.22 16.97
N ASN A 147 -2.95 5.89 17.14
CA ASN A 147 -3.76 5.76 18.34
C ASN A 147 -4.68 4.54 18.17
N TRP A 148 -4.69 3.66 19.17
CA TRP A 148 -5.56 2.49 19.20
C TRP A 148 -6.64 2.63 20.25
N TYR A 149 -7.83 2.16 19.91
CA TYR A 149 -8.99 2.15 20.78
C TYR A 149 -9.63 0.76 20.79
N LEU A 150 -10.09 0.36 21.97
CA LEU A 150 -10.98 -0.78 22.15
C LEU A 150 -12.41 -0.24 22.29
N GLU A 151 -13.27 -0.70 21.40
CA GLU A 151 -14.71 -0.50 21.45
C GLU A 151 -15.40 -1.76 21.96
N ILE A 152 -16.39 -1.57 22.83
CA ILE A 152 -17.22 -2.63 23.38
C ILE A 152 -18.67 -2.18 23.20
N ASP A 153 -19.42 -2.93 22.40
CA ASP A 153 -20.84 -2.69 22.12
C ASP A 153 -21.67 -3.78 22.79
N VAL A 154 -22.69 -3.38 23.54
CA VAL A 154 -23.57 -4.30 24.27
C VAL A 154 -24.91 -4.36 23.55
N GLN A 155 -25.36 -5.58 23.28
CA GLN A 155 -26.58 -5.82 22.53
C GLN A 155 -27.80 -5.17 23.20
N ASN A 156 -28.67 -4.57 22.40
CA ASN A 156 -29.86 -3.82 22.82
C ASN A 156 -29.58 -2.55 23.65
N HIS A 157 -28.33 -2.11 23.72
CA HIS A 157 -27.89 -0.90 24.41
C HIS A 157 -28.34 -0.82 25.87
N VAL A 158 -28.34 -1.97 26.56
CA VAL A 158 -28.62 -2.03 27.99
C VAL A 158 -27.36 -1.83 28.80
N SER A 159 -27.49 -1.24 29.99
CA SER A 159 -26.39 -1.11 30.93
C SER A 159 -25.81 -2.48 31.29
N SER A 160 -24.49 -2.60 31.21
CA SER A 160 -23.76 -3.84 31.44
C SER A 160 -22.46 -3.61 32.21
N GLN A 161 -22.15 -4.52 33.13
CA GLN A 161 -20.86 -4.55 33.82
C GLN A 161 -19.89 -5.44 33.04
N CYS A 162 -18.77 -4.86 32.62
CA CYS A 162 -17.72 -5.59 31.91
C CYS A 162 -16.44 -5.68 32.74
N THR A 163 -15.74 -6.80 32.57
CA THR A 163 -14.41 -7.06 33.10
C THR A 163 -13.43 -7.15 31.95
N ILE A 164 -12.38 -6.33 32.02
CA ILE A 164 -11.25 -6.37 31.09
C ILE A 164 -10.06 -6.95 31.85
N THR A 165 -9.47 -8.00 31.28
CA THR A 165 -8.35 -8.72 31.86
C THR A 165 -7.12 -8.49 31.00
N TYR A 166 -6.06 -7.96 31.62
CA TYR A 166 -4.72 -7.88 31.06
C TYR A 166 -3.70 -7.89 32.22
N ASP A 167 -2.46 -8.30 31.97
CA ASP A 167 -1.43 -8.53 33.01
C ASP A 167 -1.91 -9.43 34.17
N GLY A 168 -2.77 -10.41 33.86
CA GLY A 168 -3.35 -11.32 34.86
C GLY A 168 -4.25 -10.65 35.90
N SER A 169 -4.71 -9.42 35.66
CA SER A 169 -5.49 -8.65 36.63
C SER A 169 -6.77 -8.07 36.04
N ASP A 170 -7.89 -8.36 36.69
CA ASP A 170 -9.21 -7.90 36.26
C ASP A 170 -9.41 -6.39 36.50
N LYS A 171 -10.10 -5.73 35.57
CA LYS A 171 -10.48 -4.31 35.62
C LYS A 171 -11.97 -4.20 35.31
N LYS A 172 -12.73 -3.61 36.23
CA LYS A 172 -14.17 -3.47 36.07
C LYS A 172 -14.52 -2.11 35.49
N ILE A 173 -15.34 -2.12 34.45
CA ILE A 173 -15.96 -0.94 33.87
C ILE A 173 -17.47 -1.16 33.77
N GLN A 174 -18.19 -0.06 33.67
CA GLN A 174 -19.62 -0.05 33.41
C GLN A 174 -19.88 0.57 32.05
N ILE A 175 -20.62 -0.14 31.21
CA ILE A 175 -21.25 0.37 30.00
C ILE A 175 -22.66 0.82 30.40
N LYS A 176 -23.00 2.08 30.16
CA LYS A 176 -24.29 2.67 30.49
C LYS A 176 -25.29 2.49 29.34
N ASP A 177 -26.57 2.77 29.57
CA ASP A 177 -27.61 2.70 28.53
C ASP A 177 -27.35 3.64 27.33
N ASP A 178 -26.54 4.70 27.51
CA ASP A 178 -26.09 5.56 26.41
C ASP A 178 -24.79 5.08 25.74
N MET A 179 -24.38 3.83 26.00
CA MET A 179 -23.13 3.19 25.57
C MET A 179 -21.85 3.89 26.05
N LYS A 180 -21.95 4.87 26.97
CA LYS A 180 -20.75 5.47 27.57
C LYS A 180 -20.17 4.59 28.66
N LEU A 181 -18.85 4.60 28.68
CA LEU A 181 -18.02 3.86 29.62
C LEU A 181 -17.81 4.68 30.90
N SER A 182 -17.71 3.98 32.02
CA SER A 182 -17.30 4.54 33.31
C SER A 182 -16.57 3.49 34.15
N GLY A 183 -15.90 3.94 35.22
CA GLY A 183 -15.11 3.07 36.09
C GLY A 183 -13.61 3.24 35.89
N ASN A 184 -12.83 2.25 36.32
CA ASN A 184 -11.37 2.28 36.26
C ASN A 184 -10.86 1.14 35.36
N PRO A 185 -10.52 1.42 34.10
CA PRO A 185 -10.02 0.41 33.17
C PRO A 185 -8.54 0.07 33.42
N GLY A 186 -7.90 0.67 34.44
CA GLY A 186 -6.55 0.37 34.90
C GLY A 186 -5.44 1.18 34.20
N SER A 187 -4.22 0.66 34.24
CA SER A 187 -3.01 1.33 33.75
C SER A 187 -2.85 1.39 32.23
N CYS A 188 -3.40 0.44 31.47
CA CYS A 188 -3.18 0.33 30.02
C CYS A 188 -4.25 1.01 29.17
N LEU A 189 -5.38 1.31 29.77
CA LEU A 189 -6.57 1.80 29.07
C LEU A 189 -7.00 3.13 29.68
N THR A 190 -7.55 4.02 28.87
CA THR A 190 -8.11 5.29 29.33
C THR A 190 -9.41 5.54 28.58
N ILE A 191 -10.50 5.82 29.31
CA ILE A 191 -11.77 6.20 28.68
C ILE A 191 -11.56 7.52 27.93
N THR A 192 -11.92 7.55 26.65
CA THR A 192 -11.79 8.75 25.81
C THR A 192 -12.71 9.87 26.29
N SER A 193 -12.45 11.11 25.88
CA SER A 193 -13.28 12.26 26.25
C SER A 193 -14.73 12.16 25.75
N SER A 194 -14.97 11.44 24.65
CA SER A 194 -16.32 11.14 24.15
C SER A 194 -17.06 10.14 25.04
N GLY A 195 -16.32 9.32 25.79
CA GLY A 195 -16.83 8.30 26.69
C GLY A 195 -17.15 6.96 26.03
N TYR A 196 -17.02 6.82 24.71
CA TYR A 196 -17.43 5.60 23.99
C TYR A 196 -16.33 4.56 23.82
N TRP A 197 -15.05 4.96 23.94
CA TRP A 197 -13.93 4.08 23.63
C TRP A 197 -12.89 4.05 24.75
N LEU A 198 -12.11 2.97 24.77
CA LEU A 198 -10.95 2.82 25.63
C LEU A 198 -9.69 3.00 24.81
N ARG A 199 -9.00 4.13 24.97
CA ARG A 199 -7.68 4.33 24.35
C ARG A 199 -6.66 3.39 24.98
N ILE A 200 -5.97 2.63 24.15
CA ILE A 200 -4.85 1.77 24.52
C ILE A 200 -3.59 2.63 24.57
N LYS A 201 -2.83 2.54 25.66
CA LYS A 201 -1.55 3.25 25.79
C LYS A 201 -0.45 2.55 24.99
N ASP A 202 0.49 3.34 24.47
CA ASP A 202 1.57 2.88 23.59
C ASP A 202 2.42 1.75 24.22
N ASN A 203 2.64 1.81 25.53
CA ASN A 203 3.39 0.79 26.28
C ASN A 203 2.57 -0.48 26.60
N CYS A 204 1.38 -0.62 26.03
CA CYS A 204 0.50 -1.77 26.19
C CYS A 204 0.02 -2.36 24.84
N LEU A 205 0.55 -1.89 23.71
CA LEU A 205 0.16 -2.38 22.37
C LEU A 205 0.55 -3.84 22.13
N ASP A 206 1.50 -4.38 22.88
CA ASP A 206 1.92 -5.79 22.83
C ASP A 206 1.00 -6.73 23.63
N LYS A 207 0.06 -6.18 24.40
CA LYS A 207 -0.81 -6.94 25.31
C LYS A 207 -2.05 -7.47 24.60
N THR A 208 -2.57 -8.57 25.14
CA THR A 208 -3.90 -9.08 24.84
C THR A 208 -4.87 -8.59 25.90
N PHE A 209 -6.02 -8.05 25.46
CA PHE A 209 -7.12 -7.61 26.30
C PHE A 209 -8.25 -8.62 26.19
N SER A 210 -8.53 -9.34 27.28
CA SER A 210 -9.69 -10.23 27.33
C SER A 210 -10.88 -9.51 27.94
N VAL A 211 -12.00 -9.42 27.22
CA VAL A 211 -13.20 -8.70 27.65
C VAL A 211 -14.30 -9.70 27.95
N SER A 212 -15.04 -9.48 29.04
CA SER A 212 -16.22 -10.27 29.43
C SER A 212 -17.28 -9.37 30.03
N CYS A 213 -18.52 -9.44 29.56
CA CYS A 213 -19.63 -8.61 30.04
C CYS A 213 -20.76 -9.48 30.59
N ASP A 214 -21.61 -8.92 31.45
CA ASP A 214 -22.82 -9.60 31.96
C ASP A 214 -24.01 -9.57 30.98
N GLN A 215 -23.81 -9.01 29.79
CA GLN A 215 -24.72 -9.02 28.65
C GLN A 215 -23.99 -9.53 27.40
N ASP A 216 -24.74 -9.89 26.37
CA ASP A 216 -24.19 -10.23 25.05
C ASP A 216 -23.49 -9.00 24.45
N PHE A 217 -22.30 -9.19 23.87
CA PHE A 217 -21.45 -8.07 23.47
C PHE A 217 -20.57 -8.37 22.25
N ILE A 218 -20.10 -7.28 21.63
CA ILE A 218 -19.15 -7.27 20.53
C ILE A 218 -17.95 -6.41 20.96
N THR A 219 -16.75 -6.82 20.56
CA THR A 219 -15.53 -6.01 20.67
C THR A 219 -14.90 -5.81 19.31
N THR A 220 -14.32 -4.63 19.13
CA THR A 220 -13.53 -4.30 17.94
C THR A 220 -12.40 -3.34 18.30
N LEU A 221 -11.34 -3.37 17.51
CA LEU A 221 -10.26 -2.41 17.57
C LEU A 221 -10.48 -1.32 16.53
N LEU A 222 -10.39 -0.08 16.98
CA LEU A 222 -10.38 1.11 16.14
C LEU A 222 -9.01 1.73 16.16
N TYR A 223 -8.62 2.38 15.06
CA TYR A 223 -7.34 3.08 15.01
C TYR A 223 -7.42 4.33 14.16
N GLU A 224 -6.55 5.30 14.47
CA GLU A 224 -6.33 6.49 13.67
C GLU A 224 -4.86 6.88 13.74
N LYS A 225 -4.46 7.86 12.93
CA LYS A 225 -3.13 8.46 13.04
C LYS A 225 -2.96 9.14 14.41
N SER A 226 -1.75 9.14 14.95
CA SER A 226 -1.45 9.81 16.23
C SER A 226 -1.80 11.31 16.21
N SER A 227 -1.74 11.94 15.04
CA SER A 227 -2.15 13.32 14.76
C SER A 227 -3.68 13.52 14.60
N GLY A 228 -4.46 12.44 14.65
CA GLY A 228 -5.91 12.40 14.45
C GLY A 228 -6.33 12.23 12.98
N GLY A 229 -7.64 12.19 12.76
CA GLY A 229 -8.24 12.23 11.42
C GLY A 229 -9.31 11.16 11.24
N THR A 230 -9.19 10.37 10.17
CA THR A 230 -10.08 9.24 9.91
C THR A 230 -9.85 8.15 10.94
N ILE A 231 -10.93 7.72 11.58
CA ILE A 231 -10.96 6.53 12.43
C ILE A 231 -11.31 5.35 11.55
N TYR A 232 -10.42 4.37 11.54
CA TYR A 232 -10.58 3.11 10.83
C TYR A 232 -11.06 2.05 11.81
N VAL A 233 -11.90 1.14 11.31
CA VAL A 233 -12.34 -0.05 12.04
C VAL A 233 -11.46 -1.22 11.60
N SER A 234 -10.95 -2.00 12.54
CA SER A 234 -10.27 -3.26 12.24
C SER A 234 -11.20 -4.19 11.44
N SER A 235 -10.63 -4.98 10.54
CA SER A 235 -11.40 -5.97 9.77
C SER A 235 -11.92 -7.13 10.63
N GLU A 236 -11.36 -7.30 11.83
CA GLU A 236 -11.74 -8.35 12.76
C GLU A 236 -12.63 -7.77 13.86
N THR A 237 -13.77 -8.42 14.09
CA THR A 237 -14.67 -8.15 15.21
C THR A 237 -14.94 -9.47 15.94
N HIS A 238 -14.99 -9.41 17.26
CA HIS A 238 -15.26 -10.56 18.10
C HIS A 238 -16.57 -10.37 18.84
N SER A 239 -17.29 -11.45 19.09
CA SER A 239 -18.53 -11.41 19.85
C SER A 239 -18.59 -12.55 20.84
N ALA A 240 -19.30 -12.32 21.93
CA ALA A 240 -19.57 -13.34 22.92
C ALA A 240 -20.91 -13.09 23.60
N ALA A 241 -21.56 -14.17 24.01
CA ALA A 241 -22.73 -14.10 24.88
C ALA A 241 -22.33 -13.62 26.28
N SER A 242 -23.32 -13.27 27.10
CA SER A 242 -23.16 -12.93 28.51
C SER A 242 -22.23 -13.91 29.23
N LEU A 243 -21.29 -13.35 29.99
CA LEU A 243 -20.20 -14.03 30.71
C LEU A 243 -19.18 -14.77 29.83
N GLY A 244 -19.36 -14.75 28.51
CA GLY A 244 -18.37 -15.18 27.54
C GLY A 244 -17.17 -14.23 27.47
N LYS A 245 -16.19 -14.56 26.63
CA LYS A 245 -14.96 -13.80 26.48
C LYS A 245 -14.65 -13.50 25.02
N THR A 246 -14.18 -12.29 24.76
CA THR A 246 -13.46 -11.94 23.52
C THR A 246 -12.00 -11.64 23.86
N GLU A 247 -11.12 -11.72 22.86
CA GLU A 247 -9.70 -11.38 22.99
C GLU A 247 -9.30 -10.39 21.90
N GLU A 248 -8.75 -9.26 22.31
CA GLU A 248 -8.32 -8.20 21.41
C GLU A 248 -6.82 -7.98 21.55
N LYS A 249 -6.12 -7.93 20.41
CA LYS A 249 -4.69 -7.68 20.35
C LYS A 249 -4.37 -6.75 19.19
N VAL A 250 -3.63 -5.68 19.48
CA VAL A 250 -3.18 -4.77 18.42
C VAL A 250 -2.20 -5.49 17.51
N ASN A 251 -2.53 -5.54 16.22
CA ASN A 251 -1.65 -6.05 15.17
C ASN A 251 -1.34 -4.96 14.15
N ALA A 252 -0.39 -4.10 14.50
CA ALA A 252 0.16 -3.11 13.58
C ALA A 252 1.65 -2.98 13.74
N GLN A 253 2.35 -3.49 12.75
CA GLN A 253 3.79 -3.51 12.69
C GLN A 253 4.30 -2.60 11.58
N CYS A 254 5.52 -2.14 11.75
CA CYS A 254 6.30 -1.41 10.77
C CYS A 254 7.73 -1.97 10.76
N LEU A 255 8.53 -1.56 9.79
CA LEU A 255 9.97 -1.79 9.82
C LEU A 255 10.68 -0.49 10.17
N LYS A 256 11.57 -0.54 11.16
CA LYS A 256 12.27 0.66 11.65
C LYS A 256 13.58 0.92 10.92
N SER A 257 13.83 2.20 10.66
CA SER A 257 15.16 2.72 10.32
C SER A 257 15.65 3.57 11.49
N GLY A 258 16.68 3.08 12.20
CA GLY A 258 17.04 3.62 13.51
C GLY A 258 15.97 3.31 14.56
N THR A 259 15.37 4.34 15.15
CA THR A 259 14.36 4.23 16.21
C THR A 259 12.92 4.50 15.76
N VAL A 260 12.72 4.84 14.48
CA VAL A 260 11.42 5.28 13.95
C VAL A 260 10.98 4.35 12.83
N CYS A 261 9.66 4.17 12.68
CA CYS A 261 9.10 3.44 11.55
C CYS A 261 9.46 4.12 10.22
N ASP A 262 9.96 3.35 9.26
CA ASP A 262 10.31 3.80 7.93
C ASP A 262 9.18 3.41 6.97
N TYR A 263 8.35 4.37 6.58
CA TYR A 263 7.17 4.11 5.75
C TYR A 263 7.55 3.56 4.36
N GLU A 264 8.44 4.24 3.64
CA GLU A 264 8.89 3.80 2.32
C GLU A 264 9.66 2.47 2.41
N GLY A 265 10.51 2.33 3.43
CA GLY A 265 11.21 1.09 3.71
C GLY A 265 10.26 -0.08 3.98
N THR A 266 9.17 0.16 4.73
CA THR A 266 8.14 -0.84 5.01
C THR A 266 7.36 -1.21 3.76
N LEU A 267 7.02 -0.25 2.88
CA LEU A 267 6.34 -0.53 1.60
C LEU A 267 7.15 -1.49 0.72
N TRP A 268 8.42 -1.14 0.45
CA TRP A 268 9.30 -1.96 -0.38
C TRP A 268 9.60 -3.32 0.24
N SER A 269 9.78 -3.35 1.57
CA SER A 269 10.02 -4.61 2.28
C SER A 269 8.81 -5.51 2.29
N ALA A 270 7.60 -4.98 2.46
CA ALA A 270 6.37 -5.76 2.35
C ALA A 270 6.24 -6.37 0.95
N LEU A 271 6.53 -5.61 -0.11
CA LEU A 271 6.53 -6.13 -1.47
C LEU A 271 7.57 -7.25 -1.67
N ALA A 272 8.79 -7.04 -1.17
CA ALA A 272 9.85 -8.04 -1.25
C ALA A 272 9.48 -9.32 -0.49
N LEU A 273 9.04 -9.19 0.75
CA LEU A 273 8.65 -10.31 1.62
C LEU A 273 7.47 -11.08 1.03
N GLN A 274 6.44 -10.40 0.50
CA GLN A 274 5.31 -11.04 -0.15
C GLN A 274 5.76 -11.88 -1.36
N LYS A 275 6.68 -11.36 -2.19
CA LYS A 275 7.22 -12.10 -3.34
C LYS A 275 8.06 -13.31 -2.94
N LEU A 276 8.54 -13.38 -1.70
CA LEU A 276 9.18 -14.57 -1.11
C LEU A 276 8.18 -15.49 -0.39
N GLY A 277 6.87 -15.17 -0.40
CA GLY A 277 5.83 -15.97 0.24
C GLY A 277 5.64 -15.73 1.74
N ASN A 278 6.20 -14.64 2.28
CA ASN A 278 5.97 -14.26 3.67
C ASN A 278 4.59 -13.62 3.89
N ASP A 279 4.01 -13.81 5.08
CA ASP A 279 2.82 -13.06 5.50
C ASP A 279 3.19 -11.60 5.84
N ILE A 280 2.49 -10.68 5.18
CA ILE A 280 2.66 -9.23 5.32
C ILE A 280 1.48 -8.55 6.00
N SER A 281 0.45 -9.30 6.40
CA SER A 281 -0.82 -8.76 6.92
C SER A 281 -0.61 -7.82 8.11
N LYS A 282 0.42 -8.10 8.92
CA LYS A 282 0.85 -7.29 10.06
C LYS A 282 1.27 -5.84 9.71
N PHE A 283 1.67 -5.58 8.47
CA PHE A 283 2.06 -4.24 8.00
C PHE A 283 0.89 -3.43 7.43
N LYS A 284 -0.24 -4.09 7.11
CA LYS A 284 -1.36 -3.48 6.39
C LYS A 284 -1.89 -2.24 7.08
N VAL A 285 -2.15 -2.34 8.40
CA VAL A 285 -2.73 -1.23 9.17
C VAL A 285 -1.83 0.01 9.14
N TYR A 286 -0.53 -0.17 9.40
CA TYR A 286 0.44 0.92 9.36
C TYR A 286 0.53 1.56 7.97
N LEU A 287 0.60 0.74 6.92
CA LEU A 287 0.76 1.23 5.55
C LEU A 287 -0.49 1.97 5.05
N VAL A 288 -1.69 1.47 5.34
CA VAL A 288 -2.96 2.10 4.94
C VAL A 288 -3.19 3.40 5.72
N ALA A 289 -3.06 3.36 7.05
CA ALA A 289 -3.38 4.51 7.90
C ALA A 289 -2.51 5.74 7.59
N LEU A 290 -1.25 5.54 7.20
CA LEU A 290 -0.29 6.60 6.94
C LEU A 290 -0.11 6.93 5.44
N ALA A 291 -0.89 6.33 4.54
CA ALA A 291 -0.78 6.56 3.11
C ALA A 291 -0.95 8.03 2.71
N GLU A 292 -1.94 8.71 3.30
CA GLU A 292 -2.25 10.11 3.01
C GLU A 292 -1.08 11.06 3.30
N ASP A 293 -0.30 10.80 4.36
CA ASP A 293 0.84 11.64 4.73
C ASP A 293 2.10 11.29 3.92
N ASN A 294 2.05 10.20 3.16
CA ASN A 294 3.17 9.62 2.43
C ASN A 294 2.94 9.52 0.92
N LYS A 295 2.00 10.31 0.37
CA LYS A 295 1.66 10.32 -1.08
C LYS A 295 2.85 10.44 -2.01
N ARG A 296 3.91 11.12 -1.58
CA ARG A 296 5.18 11.25 -2.34
C ARG A 296 5.83 9.92 -2.72
N PHE A 297 5.51 8.82 -2.02
CA PHE A 297 6.03 7.48 -2.28
C PHE A 297 5.08 6.60 -3.11
N PHE A 298 3.99 7.19 -3.61
CA PHE A 298 2.94 6.50 -4.37
C PHE A 298 2.34 5.27 -3.65
N PRO A 299 1.89 5.41 -2.39
CA PRO A 299 1.43 4.28 -1.59
C PRO A 299 0.26 3.54 -2.20
N SER A 300 -0.65 4.20 -2.90
CA SER A 300 -1.81 3.56 -3.54
C SER A 300 -1.42 2.48 -4.55
N SER A 301 -0.34 2.68 -5.30
CA SER A 301 0.20 1.63 -6.19
C SER A 301 0.65 0.39 -5.41
N PHE A 302 1.41 0.59 -4.33
CA PHE A 302 1.86 -0.53 -3.48
C PHE A 302 0.69 -1.20 -2.77
N LEU A 303 -0.23 -0.43 -2.19
CA LEU A 303 -1.34 -0.96 -1.41
C LEU A 303 -2.30 -1.77 -2.27
N TYR A 304 -2.54 -1.35 -3.52
CA TYR A 304 -3.29 -2.17 -4.47
C TYR A 304 -2.53 -3.45 -4.81
N LEU A 305 -1.25 -3.34 -5.16
CA LEU A 305 -0.40 -4.51 -5.48
C LEU A 305 -0.30 -5.52 -4.33
N LEU A 306 -0.21 -5.05 -3.09
CA LEU A 306 -0.01 -5.87 -1.90
C LEU A 306 -1.31 -6.50 -1.38
N TYR A 307 -2.41 -5.74 -1.42
CA TYR A 307 -3.63 -6.10 -0.68
C TYR A 307 -4.91 -6.06 -1.52
N GLY A 308 -4.85 -5.69 -2.79
CA GLY A 308 -6.02 -5.66 -3.69
C GLY A 308 -7.10 -4.68 -3.26
N LEU A 309 -6.74 -3.54 -2.65
CA LEU A 309 -7.70 -2.57 -2.14
C LEU A 309 -8.27 -1.72 -3.29
N GLU A 310 -9.57 -1.87 -3.59
CA GLU A 310 -10.25 -1.19 -4.71
C GLU A 310 -10.20 0.35 -4.64
N ASP A 311 -10.25 0.93 -3.45
CA ASP A 311 -10.09 2.38 -3.28
C ASP A 311 -8.68 2.83 -3.73
N GLN A 312 -7.67 1.99 -3.50
CA GLN A 312 -6.28 2.27 -3.89
C GLN A 312 -6.07 2.07 -5.40
N TYR A 313 -6.78 1.11 -6.01
CA TYR A 313 -6.87 1.01 -7.47
C TYR A 313 -7.45 2.28 -8.08
N SER A 314 -8.59 2.73 -7.54
CA SER A 314 -9.28 3.93 -8.01
C SER A 314 -8.39 5.17 -7.89
N GLU A 315 -7.71 5.35 -6.76
CA GLU A 315 -6.75 6.43 -6.57
C GLU A 315 -5.56 6.32 -7.55
N THR A 316 -5.04 5.12 -7.78
CA THR A 316 -3.95 4.88 -8.74
C THR A 316 -4.38 5.31 -10.13
N ILE A 317 -5.54 4.87 -10.63
CA ILE A 317 -6.05 5.26 -11.95
C ILE A 317 -6.33 6.77 -12.04
N GLN A 318 -6.98 7.35 -11.03
CA GLN A 318 -7.35 8.77 -11.03
C GLN A 318 -6.14 9.71 -10.95
N SER A 319 -5.04 9.25 -10.35
CA SER A 319 -3.79 10.03 -10.29
C SER A 319 -2.98 10.02 -11.59
N GLN A 320 -3.40 9.24 -12.61
CA GLN A 320 -2.76 9.22 -13.90
C GLN A 320 -2.94 10.54 -14.64
N LYS A 321 -1.84 11.17 -15.03
CA LYS A 321 -1.86 12.43 -15.78
C LYS A 321 -2.12 12.16 -17.24
N GLN A 322 -3.24 12.71 -17.75
CA GLN A 322 -3.64 12.66 -19.15
C GLN A 322 -3.78 11.23 -19.73
N GLY A 323 -3.97 10.22 -18.87
CA GLY A 323 -4.01 8.83 -19.31
C GLY A 323 -2.63 8.28 -19.76
N GLN A 324 -1.53 8.95 -19.41
CA GLN A 324 -0.20 8.65 -19.96
C GLN A 324 0.83 8.24 -18.92
N TYR A 325 0.95 8.98 -17.81
CA TYR A 325 2.03 8.78 -16.85
C TYR A 325 1.61 9.16 -15.44
N TRP A 326 2.39 8.70 -14.46
CA TRP A 326 2.25 9.10 -13.06
C TRP A 326 3.44 9.96 -12.63
N GLN A 327 3.15 10.89 -11.74
CA GLN A 327 4.18 11.72 -11.10
C GLN A 327 3.58 12.32 -9.84
N GLN A 328 3.90 11.71 -8.71
CA GLN A 328 3.39 12.08 -7.40
C GLN A 328 3.94 13.43 -6.94
N ALA A 329 3.12 14.18 -6.23
CA ALA A 329 3.55 15.46 -5.68
C ALA A 329 4.64 15.23 -4.61
N GLY A 330 5.76 15.94 -4.73
CA GLY A 330 6.86 15.85 -3.76
C GLY A 330 7.65 14.54 -3.79
N THR A 331 7.46 13.70 -4.82
CA THR A 331 8.30 12.50 -5.02
C THR A 331 9.78 12.91 -5.10
N PRO A 332 10.69 12.20 -4.41
CA PRO A 332 12.13 12.37 -4.61
C PRO A 332 12.59 11.68 -5.91
N TYR A 333 11.70 11.00 -6.62
CA TYR A 333 11.97 10.22 -7.82
C TYR A 333 11.51 10.93 -9.10
N SER A 334 11.70 10.29 -10.24
CA SER A 334 11.26 10.81 -11.53
C SER A 334 9.86 10.32 -11.88
N ARG A 335 9.22 10.97 -12.86
CA ARG A 335 7.97 10.49 -13.46
C ARG A 335 8.07 9.05 -13.97
N PHE A 336 9.26 8.61 -14.37
CA PHE A 336 9.48 7.28 -14.94
C PHE A 336 9.38 6.21 -13.85
N TYR A 337 9.96 6.48 -12.68
CA TYR A 337 9.82 5.64 -11.50
C TYR A 337 8.35 5.52 -11.05
N ASP A 338 7.65 6.65 -10.90
CA ASP A 338 6.25 6.64 -10.47
C ASP A 338 5.35 5.95 -11.51
N THR A 339 5.62 6.15 -12.80
CA THR A 339 4.88 5.49 -13.88
C THR A 339 5.09 3.98 -13.86
N SER A 340 6.32 3.53 -13.60
CA SER A 340 6.63 2.11 -13.49
C SER A 340 5.89 1.47 -12.30
N LEU A 341 5.81 2.17 -11.17
CA LEU A 341 5.04 1.69 -10.02
C LEU A 341 3.54 1.62 -10.31
N GLY A 342 2.97 2.64 -10.94
CA GLY A 342 1.57 2.64 -11.35
C GLY A 342 1.27 1.48 -12.30
N MET A 343 2.11 1.30 -13.32
CA MET A 343 1.97 0.18 -14.26
C MET A 343 2.15 -1.18 -13.58
N LEU A 344 3.07 -1.29 -12.60
CA LEU A 344 3.31 -2.54 -11.86
C LEU A 344 2.07 -2.94 -11.06
N ALA A 345 1.44 -1.97 -10.41
CA ALA A 345 0.22 -2.19 -9.65
C ALA A 345 -0.91 -2.66 -10.56
N LEU A 346 -1.09 -2.01 -11.71
CA LEU A 346 -2.20 -2.30 -12.62
C LEU A 346 -2.01 -3.59 -13.44
N SER A 347 -0.78 -3.97 -13.77
CA SER A 347 -0.51 -5.20 -14.51
C SER A 347 -0.84 -6.46 -13.70
N SER A 348 -0.71 -6.40 -12.37
CA SER A 348 -1.03 -7.50 -11.45
C SER A 348 -2.50 -7.95 -11.48
N SER A 349 -3.40 -7.13 -12.02
CA SER A 349 -4.82 -7.47 -12.23
C SER A 349 -5.06 -8.42 -13.41
N SER A 350 -4.03 -8.65 -14.26
CA SER A 350 -4.07 -9.62 -15.37
C SER A 350 -3.22 -10.85 -15.02
N SER A 351 -3.83 -12.03 -15.07
CA SER A 351 -3.28 -13.31 -14.61
C SER A 351 -2.05 -13.79 -15.41
N GLY A 352 -0.85 -13.28 -15.07
CA GLY A 352 0.44 -13.65 -15.69
C GLY A 352 1.66 -13.22 -14.86
N GLU A 353 1.79 -13.72 -13.63
CA GLU A 353 2.68 -13.15 -12.60
C GLU A 353 4.20 -13.31 -12.77
N PHE A 354 4.72 -14.04 -13.78
CA PHE A 354 6.17 -14.33 -13.85
C PHE A 354 6.93 -13.67 -15.00
N GLU A 355 6.29 -13.30 -16.10
CA GLU A 355 6.96 -12.74 -17.28
C GLU A 355 7.02 -11.21 -17.25
N MET A 356 6.04 -10.55 -16.62
CA MET A 356 5.87 -9.09 -16.67
C MET A 356 6.87 -8.28 -15.83
N LEU A 357 7.57 -8.88 -14.87
CA LEU A 357 8.55 -8.14 -14.06
C LEU A 357 9.70 -7.63 -14.93
N GLY A 358 10.13 -8.42 -15.92
CA GLY A 358 11.17 -7.95 -16.83
C GLY A 358 10.74 -6.70 -17.59
N GLU A 359 9.55 -6.72 -18.18
CA GLU A 359 9.11 -5.68 -19.13
C GLU A 359 8.87 -4.34 -18.42
N LEU A 360 8.56 -4.40 -17.13
CA LEU A 360 8.24 -3.25 -16.30
C LEU A 360 9.47 -2.51 -15.76
N PHE A 361 10.56 -3.21 -15.47
CA PHE A 361 11.78 -2.56 -14.99
C PHE A 361 12.56 -1.80 -16.08
N LEU A 362 12.16 -1.92 -17.35
CA LEU A 362 12.63 -1.05 -18.43
C LEU A 362 12.17 0.41 -18.30
N MET A 363 11.09 0.65 -17.55
CA MET A 363 10.49 1.98 -17.43
C MET A 363 11.06 2.79 -16.26
N ILE A 364 11.92 2.19 -15.41
CA ILE A 364 12.65 2.88 -14.32
C ILE A 364 14.02 3.28 -14.84
#